data_AF-A0A2J8LVG5-F1
#
_entry.id   AF-A0A2J8LVG5-F1
#
_cell.length_a   1.000
_cell.length_b   1.000
_cell.length_c   1.000
_cell.angle_alpha   90.00
_cell.angle_beta   90.00
_cell.angle_gamma   90.00
#
_symmetry.space_group_name_H-M   'P 1'
#
loop_
_entity.id
_entity.type
_entity.pdbx_description
1 polymer ?
#
loop_
_entity_poly.entity_id
_entity_poly.type
_entity_poly.pdbx_seq_one_letter_code
_entity_poly.pdbx_strand_id
1 'polypeptide(L)'
;MLIEKKLEPLSQDEDQHADLTQSRRPLTSCTIFLGYTSNLISSGIRETIRYLVQHNMVDVLVTTAGGVEEDLIKCLAPTYLGEFSLRGKELRENGINRIGNLLVPNDNYCKFEDWLMPILDQMVMEQNTEGVKWTPSKMIARLGKEINNPESVYYWAQKNHIPVFSPALTDGSLGDMIFFHS
;
A
#
# COMPACT_ATOMS: atom_id res chain seq x y z
N MET A 1 -13.85 4.50 -23.67
CA MET A 1 -13.47 4.86 -22.28
C MET A 1 -12.11 4.27 -21.94
N LEU A 2 -11.38 4.81 -20.95
CA LEU A 2 -10.02 4.35 -20.57
C LEU A 2 -9.97 2.84 -20.25
N ILE A 3 -10.96 2.32 -19.52
CA ILE A 3 -11.04 0.90 -19.15
C ILE A 3 -11.21 0.01 -20.39
N GLU A 4 -12.00 0.42 -21.37
CA GLU A 4 -12.17 -0.35 -22.62
C GLU A 4 -10.85 -0.45 -23.38
N LYS A 5 -10.11 0.67 -23.48
CA LYS A 5 -8.80 0.70 -24.12
C LYS A 5 -7.75 -0.14 -23.40
N LYS A 6 -7.86 -0.27 -22.09
CA LYS A 6 -7.02 -1.16 -21.28
C LYS A 6 -7.29 -2.64 -21.55
N LEU A 7 -8.50 -3.01 -21.93
CA LEU A 7 -8.83 -4.41 -22.25
C LEU A 7 -8.35 -4.84 -23.64
N GLU A 8 -7.97 -3.87 -24.48
CA GLU A 8 -7.36 -4.13 -25.78
C GLU A 8 -5.86 -4.47 -25.60
N PRO A 9 -5.37 -5.61 -26.12
CA PRO A 9 -3.95 -5.94 -26.09
C PRO A 9 -3.17 -4.99 -27.00
N LEU A 10 -1.95 -4.62 -26.57
CA LEU A 10 -1.05 -3.85 -27.43
C LEU A 10 -0.59 -4.73 -28.60
N SER A 11 -0.59 -4.19 -29.82
CA SER A 11 -0.11 -4.94 -31.00
C SER A 11 1.41 -5.12 -30.95
N GLN A 12 1.93 -6.23 -31.49
CA GLN A 12 3.37 -6.51 -31.48
C GLN A 12 4.19 -5.47 -32.26
N ASP A 13 3.57 -4.80 -33.24
CA ASP A 13 4.22 -3.75 -34.04
C ASP A 13 4.36 -2.43 -33.27
N GLU A 14 3.55 -2.23 -32.23
CA GLU A 14 3.57 -1.06 -31.35
C GLU A 14 4.45 -1.25 -30.10
N ASP A 15 4.90 -2.49 -29.83
CA ASP A 15 5.72 -2.81 -28.68
C ASP A 15 7.22 -2.51 -28.93
N GLN A 16 7.56 -1.22 -28.83
CA GLN A 16 8.94 -0.73 -28.96
C GLN A 16 9.58 -0.42 -27.59
N HIS A 17 9.00 -0.89 -26.49
CA HIS A 17 9.39 -0.46 -25.15
C HIS A 17 10.51 -1.31 -24.56
N ALA A 18 11.51 -0.66 -23.96
CA ALA A 18 12.40 -1.34 -23.04
C ALA A 18 11.65 -1.60 -21.73
N ASP A 19 11.60 -2.84 -21.25
CA ASP A 19 11.03 -3.14 -19.93
C ASP A 19 11.95 -2.63 -18.82
N LEU A 20 11.70 -1.40 -18.39
CA LEU A 20 12.42 -0.75 -17.30
C LEU A 20 11.94 -1.20 -15.91
N THR A 21 10.84 -1.94 -15.84
CA THR A 21 10.11 -2.21 -14.60
C THR A 21 10.19 -3.66 -14.16
N GLN A 22 10.64 -4.57 -15.04
CA GLN A 22 10.52 -6.03 -14.87
C GLN A 22 9.07 -6.44 -14.57
N SER A 23 8.11 -5.64 -15.05
CA SER A 23 6.69 -5.85 -14.81
C SER A 23 6.28 -7.09 -15.57
N ARG A 24 5.87 -8.14 -14.85
CA ARG A 24 5.39 -9.40 -15.46
C ARG A 24 4.00 -9.27 -16.09
N ARG A 25 3.53 -8.04 -16.33
CA ARG A 25 2.19 -7.75 -16.85
C ARG A 25 2.24 -7.65 -18.38
N PRO A 26 1.27 -8.25 -19.09
CA PRO A 26 1.14 -8.02 -20.52
C PRO A 26 0.81 -6.55 -20.78
N LEU A 27 1.43 -5.98 -21.82
CA LEU A 27 1.13 -4.62 -22.25
C LEU A 27 -0.28 -4.55 -22.86
N THR A 28 -0.97 -3.47 -22.53
CA THR A 28 -2.31 -3.16 -23.04
C THR A 28 -2.25 -1.85 -23.82
N SER A 29 -3.25 -1.57 -24.65
CA SER A 29 -3.30 -0.33 -25.43
C SER A 29 -3.45 0.94 -24.58
N CYS A 30 -3.65 0.81 -23.25
CA CYS A 30 -3.67 1.94 -22.33
C CYS A 30 -3.17 1.56 -20.93
N THR A 31 -2.01 2.12 -20.54
CA THR A 31 -1.49 2.00 -19.17
C THR A 31 -2.14 3.02 -18.25
N ILE A 32 -2.88 2.55 -17.24
CA ILE A 32 -3.59 3.43 -16.30
C ILE A 32 -2.80 3.57 -15.00
N PHE A 33 -2.39 4.81 -14.69
CA PHE A 33 -1.79 5.20 -13.42
C PHE A 33 -2.87 5.72 -12.48
N LEU A 34 -2.99 5.11 -11.30
CA LEU A 34 -3.89 5.56 -10.25
C LEU A 34 -3.06 6.14 -9.08
N GLY A 35 -3.21 7.45 -8.86
CA GLY A 35 -2.63 8.15 -7.72
C GLY A 35 -3.67 8.47 -6.66
N TYR A 36 -3.31 8.27 -5.38
CA TYR A 36 -4.17 8.66 -4.24
C TYR A 36 -3.33 9.05 -3.03
N THR A 37 -3.91 9.88 -2.16
CA THR A 37 -3.33 10.30 -0.89
C THR A 37 -3.72 9.36 0.26
N SER A 38 -2.95 9.35 1.35
CA SER A 38 -3.18 8.47 2.51
C SER A 38 -4.60 8.54 3.08
N ASN A 39 -5.16 9.75 3.21
CA ASN A 39 -6.50 9.96 3.76
C ASN A 39 -7.61 9.23 2.97
N LEU A 40 -7.41 8.92 1.69
CA LEU A 40 -8.38 8.13 0.91
C LEU A 40 -8.37 6.66 1.33
N ILE A 41 -7.21 6.11 1.71
CA ILE A 41 -7.11 4.78 2.31
C ILE A 41 -7.62 4.79 3.76
N SER A 42 -7.43 5.88 4.52
CA SER A 42 -8.07 6.03 5.84
C SER A 42 -9.59 5.98 5.75
N SER A 43 -10.16 6.55 4.68
CA SER A 43 -11.60 6.55 4.40
C SER A 43 -12.12 5.20 3.85
N GLY A 44 -13.42 5.13 3.59
CA GLY A 44 -14.05 3.99 2.89
C GLY A 44 -13.78 3.94 1.37
N ILE A 45 -13.05 4.91 0.82
CA ILE A 45 -12.60 4.86 -0.58
C ILE A 45 -11.56 3.75 -0.78
N ARG A 46 -10.91 3.26 0.28
CA ARG A 46 -10.07 2.06 0.28
C ARG A 46 -10.75 0.90 -0.43
N GLU A 47 -12.02 0.62 -0.14
CA GLU A 47 -12.75 -0.52 -0.71
C GLU A 47 -12.97 -0.34 -2.22
N THR A 48 -13.17 0.91 -2.68
CA THR A 48 -13.25 1.24 -4.11
C THR A 48 -11.91 1.03 -4.80
N ILE A 49 -10.80 1.49 -4.20
CA ILE A 49 -9.46 1.29 -4.74
C ILE A 49 -9.13 -0.20 -4.80
N ARG A 50 -9.42 -0.94 -3.72
CA ARG A 50 -9.24 -2.40 -3.65
C ARG A 50 -10.01 -3.09 -4.75
N TYR A 51 -11.25 -2.69 -5.04
CA TYR A 51 -12.03 -3.23 -6.16
C TYR A 51 -11.32 -3.01 -7.51
N LEU A 52 -10.86 -1.79 -7.80
CA LEU A 52 -10.16 -1.49 -9.07
C LEU A 52 -8.88 -2.34 -9.22
N VAL A 53 -8.13 -2.52 -8.13
CA VAL A 53 -6.88 -3.28 -8.12
C VAL A 53 -7.15 -4.79 -8.20
N GLN A 54 -8.14 -5.29 -7.46
CA GLN A 54 -8.58 -6.70 -7.47
C GLN A 54 -9.00 -7.14 -8.87
N HIS A 55 -9.77 -6.30 -9.58
CA HIS A 55 -10.26 -6.58 -10.92
C HIS A 55 -9.29 -6.15 -12.03
N ASN A 56 -8.04 -5.87 -11.67
CA ASN A 56 -6.98 -5.54 -12.62
C ASN A 56 -7.32 -4.36 -13.55
N MET A 57 -8.08 -3.39 -13.06
CA MET A 57 -8.58 -2.23 -13.84
C MET A 57 -7.55 -1.09 -13.93
N VAL A 58 -6.44 -1.17 -13.20
CA VAL A 58 -5.32 -0.23 -13.22
C VAL A 58 -3.99 -0.97 -13.40
N ASP A 59 -2.94 -0.25 -13.79
CA ASP A 59 -1.61 -0.83 -14.06
C ASP A 59 -0.55 -0.42 -13.08
N VAL A 60 -0.65 0.80 -12.53
CA VAL A 60 0.34 1.36 -11.63
C VAL A 60 -0.36 2.10 -10.51
N LEU A 61 0.11 1.91 -9.28
CA LEU A 61 -0.33 2.69 -8.13
C LEU A 61 0.79 3.64 -7.69
N VAL A 62 0.41 4.85 -7.31
CA VAL A 62 1.29 5.81 -6.64
C VAL A 62 0.57 6.35 -5.40
N THR A 63 1.21 6.21 -4.24
CA THR A 63 0.64 6.70 -2.96
C THR A 63 1.75 7.13 -2.00
N THR A 64 1.37 7.83 -0.93
CA THR A 64 2.25 8.13 0.23
C THR A 64 2.33 6.94 1.20
N ALA A 65 3.25 6.97 2.16
CA ALA A 65 3.45 5.93 3.17
C ALA A 65 2.17 5.62 3.96
N GLY A 66 1.45 6.66 4.42
CA GLY A 66 0.16 6.52 5.08
C GLY A 66 -0.87 5.71 4.26
N GLY A 67 -0.85 5.83 2.93
CA GLY A 67 -1.73 5.03 2.08
C GLY A 67 -1.34 3.55 2.06
N VAL A 68 -0.06 3.24 2.24
CA VAL A 68 0.44 1.86 2.36
C VAL A 68 0.07 1.27 3.72
N GLU A 69 0.51 1.90 4.79
CA GLU A 69 0.40 1.35 6.15
C GLU A 69 -1.06 1.24 6.61
N GLU A 70 -1.92 2.21 6.30
CA GLU A 70 -3.32 2.16 6.76
C GLU A 70 -4.14 1.04 6.11
N ASP A 71 -3.83 0.62 4.87
CA ASP A 71 -4.47 -0.54 4.26
C ASP A 71 -4.12 -1.84 4.99
N LEU A 72 -2.85 -1.98 5.38
CA LEU A 72 -2.33 -3.14 6.11
C LEU A 72 -2.89 -3.16 7.53
N ILE A 73 -2.83 -2.02 8.23
CA ILE A 73 -3.37 -1.83 9.58
C ILE A 73 -4.86 -2.18 9.64
N LYS A 74 -5.65 -1.78 8.63
CA LYS A 74 -7.08 -2.10 8.56
C LYS A 74 -7.39 -3.59 8.46
N CYS A 75 -6.42 -4.43 8.06
CA CYS A 75 -6.56 -5.88 8.11
C CYS A 75 -6.34 -6.45 9.53
N LEU A 76 -5.74 -5.68 10.44
CA LEU A 76 -5.42 -6.06 11.81
C LEU A 76 -6.42 -5.48 12.81
N ALA A 77 -6.86 -4.23 12.60
CA ALA A 77 -7.81 -3.54 13.46
C ALA A 77 -8.56 -2.43 12.70
N PRO A 78 -9.83 -2.15 13.04
CA PRO A 78 -10.65 -1.18 12.31
C PRO A 78 -10.28 0.28 12.63
N THR A 79 -10.69 1.16 11.72
CA THR A 79 -10.76 2.62 11.90
C THR A 79 -12.20 3.01 12.22
N TYR A 80 -12.40 3.99 13.11
CA TYR A 80 -13.72 4.41 13.57
C TYR A 80 -14.10 5.80 13.08
N LEU A 81 -15.40 6.08 13.02
CA LEU A 81 -15.90 7.43 12.79
C LEU A 81 -15.80 8.27 14.08
N GLY A 82 -15.43 9.53 13.93
CA GLY A 82 -15.41 10.55 14.97
C GLY A 82 -15.80 11.90 14.38
N GLU A 83 -15.24 12.98 14.93
CA GLU A 83 -15.54 14.35 14.49
C GLU A 83 -14.27 15.19 14.38
N PHE A 84 -14.28 16.16 13.46
CA PHE A 84 -13.18 17.13 13.31
C PHE A 84 -12.95 17.99 14.56
N SER A 85 -14.01 18.21 15.34
CA SER A 85 -14.08 19.05 16.55
C SER A 85 -13.41 18.42 17.78
N LEU A 86 -13.13 17.11 17.76
CA LEU A 86 -12.57 16.41 18.92
C LEU A 86 -11.19 16.97 19.30
N ARG A 87 -11.04 17.32 20.59
CA ARG A 87 -9.85 18.01 21.10
C ARG A 87 -8.65 17.08 21.18
N GLY A 88 -7.54 17.50 20.58
CA GLY A 88 -6.32 16.69 20.49
C GLY A 88 -5.73 16.27 21.85
N LYS A 89 -5.86 17.11 22.90
CA LYS A 89 -5.39 16.79 24.25
C LYS A 89 -6.07 15.54 24.80
N GLU A 90 -7.40 15.51 24.77
CA GLU A 90 -8.21 14.41 25.30
C GLU A 90 -7.99 13.13 24.49
N LEU A 91 -7.91 13.25 23.16
CA LEU A 91 -7.58 12.12 22.30
C LEU A 91 -6.20 11.53 22.61
N ARG A 92 -5.19 12.38 22.82
CA ARG A 92 -3.83 11.93 23.16
C ARG A 92 -3.76 11.24 24.52
N GLU A 93 -4.45 11.77 25.54
CA GLU A 93 -4.54 11.16 26.87
C GLU A 93 -5.18 9.76 26.83
N ASN A 94 -6.06 9.51 25.86
CA ASN A 94 -6.71 8.22 25.64
C ASN A 94 -6.02 7.35 24.57
N GLY A 95 -4.88 7.78 24.02
CA GLY A 95 -4.15 7.02 23.00
C GLY A 95 -4.92 6.86 21.68
N ILE A 96 -5.64 7.89 21.25
CA ILE A 96 -6.41 7.90 20.00
C ILE A 96 -5.80 8.90 19.03
N ASN A 97 -5.50 8.46 17.80
CA ASN A 97 -5.04 9.32 16.71
C ASN A 97 -6.24 9.74 15.85
N ARG A 98 -6.25 11.01 15.42
CA ARG A 98 -7.33 11.57 14.60
C ARG A 98 -6.87 11.89 13.18
N ILE A 99 -7.59 11.38 12.20
CA ILE A 99 -7.42 11.66 10.77
C ILE A 99 -8.70 12.33 10.27
N GLY A 100 -8.74 13.66 10.29
CA GLY A 100 -9.98 14.40 9.99
C GLY A 100 -11.10 14.09 11.00
N ASN A 101 -12.14 13.40 10.54
CA ASN A 101 -13.25 12.86 11.35
C ASN A 101 -13.15 11.34 11.54
N LEU A 102 -11.97 10.75 11.37
CA LEU A 102 -11.71 9.33 11.62
C LEU A 102 -10.79 9.18 12.83
N LEU A 103 -10.94 8.07 13.54
CA LEU A 103 -10.19 7.74 14.75
C LEU A 103 -9.48 6.39 14.59
N VAL A 104 -8.19 6.37 14.91
CA VAL A 104 -7.33 5.20 14.89
C VAL A 104 -6.73 5.02 16.29
N PRO A 105 -7.17 4.02 17.07
CA PRO A 105 -6.57 3.70 18.36
C PRO A 105 -5.08 3.38 18.23
N ASN A 106 -4.26 3.76 19.22
CA ASN A 106 -2.83 3.44 19.25
C ASN A 106 -2.56 1.93 19.18
N ASP A 107 -3.45 1.11 19.75
CA ASP A 107 -3.39 -0.35 19.70
C ASP A 107 -3.30 -0.90 18.26
N ASN A 108 -3.86 -0.20 17.28
CA ASN A 108 -3.73 -0.57 15.87
C ASN A 108 -2.27 -0.54 15.40
N TYR A 109 -1.49 0.44 15.89
CA TYR A 109 -0.06 0.57 15.55
C TYR A 109 0.81 -0.41 16.33
N CYS A 110 0.44 -0.75 17.57
CA CYS A 110 1.11 -1.84 18.31
C CYS A 110 0.94 -3.19 17.60
N LYS A 111 -0.28 -3.50 17.12
CA LYS A 111 -0.53 -4.70 16.30
C LYS A 111 0.25 -4.68 14.99
N PHE A 112 0.41 -3.49 14.41
CA PHE A 112 1.19 -3.33 13.18
C PHE A 112 2.68 -3.59 13.43
N GLU A 113 3.23 -3.11 14.54
CA GLU A 113 4.59 -3.42 14.99
C GLU A 113 4.80 -4.93 15.15
N ASP A 114 3.93 -5.60 15.91
CA ASP A 114 3.99 -7.05 16.14
C ASP A 114 3.97 -7.86 14.83
N TRP A 115 3.17 -7.40 13.86
CA TRP A 115 3.07 -8.03 12.55
C TRP A 115 4.29 -7.74 11.64
N LEU A 116 4.81 -6.52 11.69
CA LEU A 116 5.83 -6.04 10.75
C LEU A 116 7.26 -6.46 11.14
N MET A 117 7.59 -6.45 12.43
CA MET A 117 8.96 -6.71 12.90
C MET A 117 9.56 -8.03 12.37
N PRO A 118 8.84 -9.18 12.44
CA PRO A 118 9.36 -10.45 11.90
C PRO A 118 9.56 -10.44 10.38
N ILE A 119 8.84 -9.58 9.66
CA ILE A 119 8.98 -9.41 8.20
C ILE A 119 10.24 -8.60 7.91
N LEU A 120 10.50 -7.54 8.68
CA LEU A 120 11.73 -6.73 8.54
C LEU A 120 12.99 -7.57 8.81
N ASP A 121 12.96 -8.46 9.82
CA ASP A 121 14.04 -9.41 10.08
C ASP A 121 14.37 -10.27 8.85
N GLN A 122 13.33 -10.83 8.21
CA GLN A 122 13.49 -11.63 6.99
C GLN A 122 14.02 -10.78 5.84
N MET A 123 13.52 -9.55 5.67
CA MET A 123 13.98 -8.65 4.63
C MET A 123 15.47 -8.30 4.79
N VAL A 124 15.94 -8.06 6.02
CA VAL A 124 17.37 -7.81 6.29
C VAL A 124 18.21 -9.06 6.00
N MET A 125 17.74 -10.24 6.41
CA MET A 125 18.40 -11.51 6.10
C MET A 125 18.55 -11.70 4.58
N GLU A 126 17.45 -11.60 3.82
CA GLU A 126 17.42 -11.71 2.36
C GLU A 126 18.33 -10.66 1.69
N GLN A 127 18.40 -9.44 2.22
CA GLN A 127 19.32 -8.42 1.72
C GLN A 127 20.78 -8.84 1.89
N ASN A 128 21.14 -9.39 3.04
CA ASN A 128 22.52 -9.72 3.40
C ASN A 128 23.00 -11.05 2.78
N THR A 129 22.12 -12.04 2.63
CA THR A 129 22.49 -13.40 2.20
C THR A 129 22.13 -13.69 0.75
N GLU A 130 21.05 -13.09 0.23
CA GLU A 130 20.56 -13.34 -1.13
C GLU A 130 20.84 -12.16 -2.08
N GLY A 131 21.34 -11.04 -1.55
CA GLY A 131 21.66 -9.84 -2.33
C GLY A 131 20.42 -9.07 -2.79
N VAL A 132 19.29 -9.23 -2.11
CA VAL A 132 18.05 -8.49 -2.43
C VAL A 132 18.28 -7.00 -2.22
N LYS A 133 18.13 -6.21 -3.30
CA LYS A 133 18.13 -4.75 -3.25
C LYS A 133 16.71 -4.24 -3.05
N TRP A 134 16.35 -3.94 -1.81
CA TRP A 134 15.03 -3.43 -1.47
C TRP A 134 14.79 -2.03 -2.05
N THR A 135 13.57 -1.84 -2.54
CA THR A 135 13.01 -0.56 -2.98
C THR A 135 11.62 -0.44 -2.38
N PRO A 136 11.03 0.77 -2.29
CA PRO A 136 9.68 0.92 -1.79
C PRO A 136 8.67 -0.02 -2.47
N SER A 137 8.73 -0.15 -3.80
CA SER A 137 7.83 -1.03 -4.54
C SER A 137 7.99 -2.52 -4.22
N LYS A 138 9.23 -3.00 -4.05
CA LYS A 138 9.49 -4.40 -3.66
C LYS A 138 9.02 -4.67 -2.24
N MET A 139 9.25 -3.74 -1.32
CA MET A 139 8.78 -3.84 0.05
C MET A 139 7.26 -3.88 0.10
N ILE A 140 6.56 -2.97 -0.59
CA ILE A 140 5.09 -2.96 -0.62
C ILE A 140 4.53 -4.26 -1.20
N ALA A 141 5.14 -4.80 -2.27
CA ALA A 141 4.73 -6.09 -2.83
C ALA A 141 4.95 -7.25 -1.84
N ARG A 142 6.07 -7.25 -1.09
CA ARG A 142 6.33 -8.20 0.00
C ARG A 142 5.27 -8.09 1.09
N LEU A 143 4.98 -6.89 1.58
CA LEU A 143 3.97 -6.65 2.61
C LEU A 143 2.57 -7.09 2.17
N GLY A 144 2.20 -6.82 0.91
CA GLY A 144 0.96 -7.32 0.32
C GLY A 144 0.88 -8.85 0.28
N LYS A 145 2.02 -9.53 0.11
CA LYS A 145 2.08 -11.00 0.13
C LYS A 145 1.92 -11.52 1.57
N GLU A 146 2.61 -10.90 2.53
CA GLU A 146 2.59 -11.30 3.95
C GLU A 146 1.23 -11.05 4.61
N ILE A 147 0.53 -9.95 4.27
CA ILE A 147 -0.77 -9.66 4.90
C ILE A 147 -1.84 -10.69 4.50
N ASN A 148 -1.68 -11.31 3.31
CA ASN A 148 -2.48 -12.43 2.80
C ASN A 148 -4.00 -12.29 3.04
N ASN A 149 -4.53 -11.08 2.91
CA ASN A 149 -5.93 -10.76 3.22
C ASN A 149 -6.62 -10.16 1.97
N PRO A 150 -7.72 -10.75 1.46
CA PRO A 150 -8.43 -10.24 0.28
C PRO A 150 -9.09 -8.86 0.48
N GLU A 151 -9.13 -8.33 1.70
CA GLU A 151 -9.59 -6.96 1.97
C GLU A 151 -8.50 -5.91 1.72
N SER A 152 -7.23 -6.30 1.60
CA SER A 152 -6.10 -5.40 1.35
C SER A 152 -5.97 -5.03 -0.13
N VAL A 153 -5.75 -3.74 -0.41
CA VAL A 153 -5.35 -3.24 -1.73
C VAL A 153 -4.03 -3.90 -2.16
N TYR A 154 -3.05 -3.96 -1.27
CA TYR A 154 -1.69 -4.41 -1.58
C TYR A 154 -1.58 -5.92 -1.75
N TYR A 155 -2.43 -6.70 -1.09
CA TYR A 155 -2.61 -8.11 -1.39
C TYR A 155 -3.00 -8.33 -2.86
N TRP A 156 -3.96 -7.57 -3.37
CA TRP A 156 -4.36 -7.67 -4.77
C TRP A 156 -3.32 -7.09 -5.72
N ALA A 157 -2.65 -6.00 -5.33
CA ALA A 157 -1.61 -5.40 -6.14
C ALA A 157 -0.49 -6.40 -6.44
N GLN A 158 0.04 -7.08 -5.42
CA GLN A 158 1.10 -8.08 -5.64
C GLN A 158 0.60 -9.31 -6.42
N LYS A 159 -0.65 -9.74 -6.18
CA LYS A 159 -1.26 -10.89 -6.86
C LYS A 159 -1.48 -10.66 -8.36
N ASN A 160 -1.83 -9.42 -8.71
CA ASN A 160 -2.00 -8.98 -10.10
C ASN A 160 -0.72 -8.38 -10.69
N HIS A 161 0.42 -8.43 -9.99
CA HIS A 161 1.69 -7.83 -10.40
C HIS A 161 1.63 -6.33 -10.69
N ILE A 162 0.72 -5.59 -10.06
CA ILE A 162 0.59 -4.13 -10.15
C ILE A 162 1.64 -3.48 -9.24
N PRO A 163 2.66 -2.78 -9.78
CA PRO A 163 3.64 -2.09 -8.96
C PRO A 163 3.01 -0.92 -8.21
N VAL A 164 3.46 -0.74 -6.96
CA VAL A 164 3.09 0.39 -6.11
C VAL A 164 4.32 1.22 -5.81
N PHE A 165 4.29 2.49 -6.18
CA PHE A 165 5.39 3.41 -5.91
C PHE A 165 5.03 4.34 -4.75
N SER A 166 5.95 4.43 -3.79
CA SER A 166 5.90 5.40 -2.70
C SER A 166 7.31 5.92 -2.42
N PRO A 167 7.75 7.01 -3.08
CA PRO A 167 9.12 7.49 -2.96
C PRO A 167 9.51 7.88 -1.53
N ALA A 168 8.55 8.37 -0.74
CA ALA A 168 8.71 8.73 0.66
C ALA A 168 8.06 7.67 1.57
N LEU A 169 8.41 6.39 1.40
CA LEU A 169 7.83 5.28 2.17
C LEU A 169 8.15 5.35 3.68
N THR A 170 9.17 6.12 4.06
CA THR A 170 9.59 6.31 5.45
C THR A 170 8.84 7.43 6.19
N ASP A 171 7.91 8.13 5.54
CA ASP A 171 7.15 9.26 6.14
C ASP A 171 5.82 8.79 6.74
N GLY A 172 5.88 7.95 7.77
CA GLY A 172 4.70 7.35 8.41
C GLY A 172 5.07 6.31 9.47
N SER A 173 4.06 5.61 9.99
CA SER A 173 4.26 4.54 10.98
C SER A 173 5.19 3.44 10.46
N LEU A 174 5.16 3.13 9.15
CA LEU A 174 6.12 2.20 8.57
C LEU A 174 7.57 2.69 8.73
N GLY A 175 7.80 4.00 8.60
CA GLY A 175 9.09 4.62 8.85
C GLY A 175 9.52 4.53 10.32
N ASP A 176 8.60 4.75 11.25
CA ASP A 176 8.86 4.59 12.68
C ASP A 176 9.32 3.16 13.00
N MET A 177 8.64 2.15 12.43
CA MET A 177 9.00 0.74 12.65
C MET A 177 10.35 0.38 12.05
N ILE A 178 10.66 0.87 10.84
CA ILE A 178 11.99 0.70 10.23
C ILE A 178 13.07 1.35 11.11
N PHE A 179 12.79 2.52 11.69
CA PHE A 179 13.70 3.21 12.58
C PHE A 179 13.94 2.45 13.90
N PHE A 180 12.90 1.88 14.50
CA PHE A 180 13.07 1.07 15.72
C PHE A 180 13.73 -0.29 15.47
N HIS A 181 13.56 -0.84 14.26
CA HIS A 181 14.16 -2.10 13.86
C HIS A 181 15.68 -2.01 13.63
N SER A 182 16.16 -0.88 13.10
CA SER A 182 17.57 -0.65 12.72
C SER A 182 18.51 -0.49 13.90
#